data_AF-A0A2E1VUE5-F1
#
_entry.id   AF-A0A2E1VUE5-F1
#
_cell.length_a   1.000
_cell.length_b   1.000
_cell.length_c   1.000
_cell.angle_alpha   90.00
_cell.angle_beta   90.00
_cell.angle_gamma   90.00
#
_symmetry.space_group_name_H-M   'P 1'
#
loop_
_entity.id
_entity.type
_entity.pdbx_description
1 polymer ?
#
loop_
_entity_poly.entity_id
_entity_poly.type
_entity_poly.pdbx_seq_one_letter_code
_entity_poly.pdbx_strand_id
1 'polypeptide(L)'
;MDSLKSGALPGGRGGARTKDYRMAGKPMNLAPIEAQHERIAADFAAHQEALVRAVADPQAATAARLRWSELDARLRAHIRFEDAQLLPLFAELVQPAPRGCSAELLLAEHRKLERLLEQCARAVDEHLSDRASDPVSLLALIETERSLREVLEHHDQRERAAFFPALAAALGPARCAELVDASQDAHPAA
;
A
#
# COMPACT_ATOMS: atom_id res chain seq x y z
N MET A 1 22.24 52.26 65.37
CA MET A 1 21.21 52.13 64.33
C MET A 1 21.94 52.01 63.01
N ASP A 2 21.81 50.83 62.43
CA ASP A 2 22.54 50.21 61.33
C ASP A 2 22.71 51.10 60.09
N SER A 3 23.93 51.31 59.58
CA SER A 3 24.64 50.47 58.60
C SER A 3 23.86 50.21 57.29
N LEU A 4 23.95 51.18 56.38
CA LEU A 4 23.69 51.01 54.94
C LEU A 4 24.95 50.42 54.29
N LYS A 5 24.86 49.19 53.76
CA LYS A 5 25.86 48.62 52.86
C LYS A 5 25.21 48.26 51.52
N SER A 6 25.59 49.05 50.52
CA SER A 6 25.55 48.73 49.10
C SER A 6 26.44 47.52 48.80
N GLY A 7 25.94 46.56 48.03
CA GLY A 7 26.65 45.34 47.65
C GLY A 7 26.18 44.85 46.28
N ALA A 8 27.11 44.85 45.33
CA ALA A 8 26.95 44.54 43.92
C ALA A 8 26.60 43.06 43.64
N LEU A 9 25.89 42.83 42.53
CA LEU A 9 25.62 41.52 41.96
C LEU A 9 26.84 40.99 41.17
N PRO A 10 27.29 39.74 41.40
CA PRO A 10 28.21 39.07 40.49
C PRO A 10 27.45 38.27 39.41
N GLY A 11 27.98 38.35 38.19
CA GLY A 11 27.42 37.72 37.00
C GLY A 11 27.48 36.20 36.99
N GLY A 12 26.43 35.59 36.44
CA GLY A 12 26.42 34.20 35.99
C GLY A 12 26.66 34.13 34.48
N ARG A 13 27.87 33.71 34.09
CA ARG A 13 28.17 33.18 32.77
C ARG A 13 27.83 31.69 32.74
N GLY A 14 27.38 31.21 31.58
CA GLY A 14 27.68 29.85 31.13
C GLY A 14 26.61 28.80 31.42
N GLY A 15 25.70 28.64 30.47
CA GLY A 15 24.88 27.45 30.33
C GLY A 15 24.53 27.32 28.86
N ALA A 16 25.47 26.80 28.07
CA ALA A 16 25.25 26.45 26.68
C ALA A 16 24.07 25.48 26.60
N ARG A 17 22.90 25.99 26.18
CA ARG A 17 21.83 25.11 25.71
C ARG A 17 22.36 24.49 24.43
N THR A 18 22.72 23.22 24.55
CA THR A 18 22.87 22.30 23.43
C THR A 18 21.67 22.53 22.52
N LYS A 19 21.94 23.08 21.34
CA LYS A 19 20.97 23.13 20.26
C LYS A 19 20.53 21.69 20.05
N ASP A 20 19.29 21.39 20.38
CA ASP A 20 18.62 20.18 19.93
C ASP A 20 18.77 20.17 18.42
N TYR A 21 19.72 19.35 17.98
CA TYR A 21 19.90 19.01 16.59
C TYR A 21 18.63 18.25 16.24
N ARG A 22 17.64 18.96 15.72
CA ARG A 22 16.59 18.37 14.88
C ARG A 22 17.34 17.69 13.76
N MET A 23 17.69 16.42 14.00
CA MET A 23 17.94 15.47 12.94
C MET A 23 16.67 15.53 12.11
N ALA A 24 16.77 16.18 10.95
CA ALA A 24 15.83 16.00 9.86
C ALA A 24 15.94 14.52 9.48
N GLY A 25 15.28 13.68 10.27
CA GLY A 25 15.30 12.25 10.16
C GLY A 25 14.65 11.89 8.85
N LYS A 26 15.41 11.20 8.01
CA LYS A 26 14.92 10.40 6.88
C LYS A 26 13.61 9.70 7.32
N PRO A 27 12.53 9.75 6.51
CA PRO A 27 11.21 9.32 6.97
C PRO A 27 11.26 7.89 7.50
N MET A 28 10.75 7.72 8.72
CA MET A 28 10.54 6.45 9.41
C MET A 28 9.32 5.75 8.81
N ASN A 29 9.30 5.42 7.52
CA ASN A 29 8.06 4.93 6.94
C ASN A 29 8.21 3.83 5.90
N LEU A 30 7.10 3.14 5.72
CA LEU A 30 6.85 2.16 4.68
C LEU A 30 6.11 2.82 3.50
N ALA A 31 6.09 4.15 3.41
CA ALA A 31 5.29 4.87 2.41
C ALA A 31 5.61 4.50 0.96
N PRO A 32 6.86 4.15 0.57
CA PRO A 32 7.11 3.62 -0.77
C PRO A 32 6.40 2.29 -1.07
N ILE A 33 6.21 1.45 -0.05
CA ILE A 33 5.41 0.22 -0.16
C ILE A 33 3.93 0.59 -0.21
N GLU A 34 3.46 1.49 0.67
CA GLU A 34 2.07 2.00 0.64
C GLU A 34 1.70 2.62 -0.72
N ALA A 35 2.63 3.31 -1.37
CA ALA A 35 2.44 3.92 -2.68
C ALA A 35 2.21 2.87 -3.80
N GLN A 36 2.48 1.58 -3.55
CA GLN A 36 2.07 0.52 -4.47
C GLN A 36 0.55 0.44 -4.59
N HIS A 37 -0.22 0.81 -3.56
CA HIS A 37 -1.68 0.77 -3.60
C HIS A 37 -2.24 1.77 -4.60
N GLU A 38 -1.64 2.97 -4.68
CA GLU A 38 -1.99 3.98 -5.67
C GLU A 38 -1.71 3.49 -7.09
N ARG A 39 -0.61 2.74 -7.29
CA ARG A 39 -0.29 2.12 -8.58
C ARG A 39 -1.27 1.02 -8.95
N ILE A 40 -1.64 0.15 -8.00
CA ILE A 40 -2.64 -0.90 -8.21
C ILE A 40 -4.00 -0.27 -8.56
N ALA A 41 -4.41 0.78 -7.84
CA ALA A 41 -5.65 1.50 -8.14
C ALA A 41 -5.62 2.16 -9.53
N ALA A 42 -4.47 2.73 -9.92
CA ALA A 42 -4.28 3.31 -11.25
C ALA A 42 -4.33 2.25 -12.36
N ASP A 43 -3.68 1.09 -12.17
CA ASP A 43 -3.71 -0.02 -13.12
C ASP A 43 -5.14 -0.58 -13.28
N PHE A 44 -5.88 -0.68 -12.18
CA PHE A 44 -7.30 -1.07 -12.19
C PHE A 44 -8.14 -0.07 -12.99
N ALA A 45 -7.98 1.23 -12.74
CA ALA A 45 -8.69 2.26 -13.48
C ALA A 45 -8.35 2.25 -14.98
N ALA A 46 -7.06 2.07 -15.31
CA ALA A 46 -6.60 1.97 -16.70
C ALA A 46 -7.19 0.75 -17.42
N HIS A 47 -7.34 -0.38 -16.72
CA HIS A 47 -8.04 -1.55 -17.24
C HIS A 47 -9.52 -1.24 -17.53
N GLN A 48 -10.25 -0.65 -16.58
CA GLN A 48 -11.66 -0.32 -16.77
C GLN A 48 -11.89 0.72 -17.87
N GLU A 49 -11.01 1.70 -18.01
CA GLU A 49 -11.05 2.64 -19.13
C GLU A 49 -10.88 1.93 -20.47
N ALA A 50 -9.95 0.97 -20.56
CA ALA A 50 -9.76 0.16 -21.75
C ALA A 50 -10.98 -0.70 -22.08
N LEU A 51 -11.68 -1.25 -21.08
CA LEU A 51 -12.96 -1.95 -21.26
C LEU A 51 -14.05 -1.03 -21.84
N VAL A 52 -14.17 0.20 -21.33
CA VAL A 52 -15.14 1.17 -21.86
C VAL A 52 -14.82 1.53 -23.32
N ARG A 53 -13.53 1.69 -23.66
CA ARG A 53 -13.11 1.95 -25.06
C ARG A 53 -13.41 0.75 -25.96
N ALA A 54 -13.29 -0.48 -25.45
CA ALA A 54 -13.57 -1.71 -26.19
C ALA A 54 -15.02 -1.81 -26.68
N VAL A 55 -15.97 -1.10 -26.04
CA VAL A 55 -17.36 -0.99 -26.51
C VAL A 55 -17.45 -0.38 -27.91
N ALA A 56 -16.62 0.61 -28.21
CA ALA A 56 -16.64 1.36 -29.48
C ALA A 56 -15.55 0.91 -30.45
N ASP A 57 -14.42 0.41 -29.92
CA ASP A 57 -13.27 -0.04 -30.69
C ASP A 57 -12.85 -1.45 -30.24
N PRO A 58 -13.21 -2.50 -30.99
CA PRO A 58 -12.81 -3.87 -30.67
C PRO A 58 -11.28 -4.07 -30.56
N GLN A 59 -10.46 -3.21 -31.17
CA GLN A 59 -9.00 -3.29 -31.02
C GLN A 59 -8.55 -2.92 -29.60
N ALA A 60 -9.33 -2.12 -28.87
CA ALA A 60 -9.07 -1.77 -27.48
C ALA A 60 -9.25 -2.95 -26.49
N ALA A 61 -9.92 -4.04 -26.90
CA ALA A 61 -10.02 -5.25 -26.07
C ALA A 61 -8.63 -5.89 -25.81
N THR A 62 -7.71 -5.79 -26.77
CA THR A 62 -6.32 -6.25 -26.59
C THR A 62 -5.60 -5.42 -25.54
N ALA A 63 -5.81 -4.10 -25.54
CA ALA A 63 -5.25 -3.22 -24.52
C ALA A 63 -5.84 -3.53 -23.13
N ALA A 64 -7.14 -3.79 -23.03
CA ALA A 64 -7.77 -4.18 -21.78
C ALA A 64 -7.19 -5.47 -21.19
N ARG A 65 -6.98 -6.50 -22.02
CA ARG A 65 -6.31 -7.75 -21.60
C ARG A 65 -4.88 -7.52 -21.10
N LEU A 66 -4.11 -6.69 -21.80
CA LEU A 66 -2.75 -6.35 -21.38
C LEU A 66 -2.75 -5.65 -20.02
N ARG A 67 -3.63 -4.66 -19.83
CA ARG A 67 -3.80 -3.96 -18.54
C ARG A 67 -4.23 -4.90 -17.43
N TRP A 68 -5.11 -5.86 -17.72
CA TRP A 68 -5.48 -6.89 -16.74
C TRP A 68 -4.28 -7.72 -16.32
N SER A 69 -3.47 -8.18 -17.28
CA SER A 69 -2.26 -8.96 -16.99
C SER A 69 -1.26 -8.18 -16.13
N GLU A 70 -1.09 -6.88 -16.38
CA GLU A 70 -0.23 -6.00 -15.58
C GLU A 70 -0.75 -5.85 -14.14
N LEU A 71 -2.06 -5.61 -13.99
CA LEU A 71 -2.74 -5.50 -12.70
C LEU A 71 -2.64 -6.81 -11.89
N ASP A 72 -2.99 -7.96 -12.48
CA ASP A 72 -2.94 -9.26 -11.80
C ASP A 72 -1.52 -9.58 -11.32
N ALA A 73 -0.53 -9.38 -12.20
CA ALA A 73 0.87 -9.59 -11.85
C ALA A 73 1.32 -8.69 -10.69
N ARG A 74 0.94 -7.40 -10.71
CA ARG A 74 1.29 -6.45 -9.65
C ARG A 74 0.63 -6.80 -8.33
N LEU A 75 -0.69 -7.03 -8.32
CA LEU A 75 -1.43 -7.31 -7.09
C LEU A 75 -0.95 -8.62 -6.44
N ARG A 76 -0.67 -9.66 -7.24
CA ARG A 76 -0.10 -10.91 -6.71
C ARG A 76 1.29 -10.73 -6.14
N ALA A 77 2.12 -9.92 -6.79
CA ALA A 77 3.47 -9.66 -6.29
C ALA A 77 3.43 -8.85 -4.97
N HIS A 78 2.52 -7.90 -4.86
CA HIS A 78 2.26 -7.14 -3.63
C HIS A 78 1.83 -8.08 -2.49
N ILE A 79 0.78 -8.89 -2.69
CA ILE A 79 0.31 -9.89 -1.72
C ILE A 79 1.45 -10.81 -1.28
N ARG A 80 2.22 -11.36 -2.23
CA ARG A 80 3.34 -12.26 -1.91
C ARG A 80 4.41 -11.58 -1.06
N PHE A 81 4.75 -10.32 -1.37
CA PHE A 81 5.75 -9.59 -0.61
C PHE A 81 5.28 -9.39 0.83
N GLU A 82 4.05 -8.96 1.03
CA GLU A 82 3.52 -8.71 2.36
C GLU A 82 3.37 -9.99 3.17
N ASP A 83 2.81 -11.05 2.58
CA ASP A 83 2.66 -12.36 3.21
C ASP A 83 4.00 -12.95 3.64
N ALA A 84 5.04 -12.79 2.82
CA ALA A 84 6.34 -13.38 3.07
C ALA A 84 7.24 -12.53 3.98
N GLN A 85 7.12 -11.20 3.93
CA GLN A 85 8.07 -10.28 4.56
C GLN A 85 7.46 -9.44 5.67
N LEU A 86 6.24 -8.90 5.48
CA LEU A 86 5.67 -7.91 6.40
C LEU A 86 4.76 -8.53 7.45
N LEU A 87 3.82 -9.39 7.06
CA LEU A 87 2.86 -10.00 7.97
C LEU A 87 3.51 -10.86 9.07
N PRO A 88 4.59 -11.64 8.81
CA PRO A 88 5.29 -12.36 9.87
C PRO A 88 5.88 -11.40 10.92
N LEU A 89 6.50 -10.30 10.47
CA LEU A 89 7.07 -9.29 11.36
C LEU A 89 5.99 -8.55 12.15
N PHE A 90 4.85 -8.26 11.52
CA PHE A 90 3.72 -7.64 12.20
C PHE A 90 3.14 -8.55 13.28
N ALA A 91 2.95 -9.84 12.98
CA ALA A 91 2.48 -10.82 13.94
C ALA A 91 3.45 -10.96 15.15
N GLU A 92 4.76 -10.90 14.90
CA GLU A 92 5.78 -11.02 15.95
C GLU A 92 5.89 -9.75 16.80
N LEU A 93 5.97 -8.58 16.16
CA LEU A 93 6.41 -7.34 16.79
C LEU A 93 5.26 -6.45 17.30
N VAL A 94 4.05 -6.61 16.76
CA VAL A 94 2.89 -5.76 17.12
C VAL A 94 1.91 -6.54 17.99
N GLN A 95 2.19 -6.55 19.31
CA GLN A 95 1.36 -7.23 20.30
C GLN A 95 0.95 -6.28 21.44
N PRO A 96 -0.36 -6.16 21.75
CA PRO A 96 -1.49 -6.79 21.04
C PRO A 96 -1.73 -6.17 19.66
N ALA A 97 -2.32 -6.94 18.75
CA ALA A 97 -2.70 -6.44 17.42
C ALA A 97 -3.74 -5.30 17.52
N PRO A 98 -3.67 -4.27 16.66
CA PRO A 98 -4.69 -3.22 16.58
C PRO A 98 -6.09 -3.79 16.33
N ARG A 99 -7.11 -3.17 16.91
CA ARG A 99 -8.49 -3.63 16.79
C ARG A 99 -8.92 -3.66 15.30
N GLY A 100 -9.35 -4.83 14.83
CA GLY A 100 -9.79 -5.01 13.45
C GLY A 100 -8.65 -5.04 12.43
N CYS A 101 -7.41 -5.29 12.87
CA CYS A 101 -6.24 -5.43 12.00
C CYS A 101 -5.26 -6.44 12.63
N SER A 102 -5.55 -7.74 12.47
CA SER A 102 -4.61 -8.82 12.83
C SER A 102 -3.97 -9.42 11.59
N ALA A 103 -2.83 -10.08 11.74
CA ALA A 103 -2.16 -10.77 10.64
C ALA A 103 -3.06 -11.85 10.02
N GLU A 104 -3.86 -12.57 10.82
CA GLU A 104 -4.80 -13.58 10.32
C GLU A 104 -5.92 -12.97 9.48
N LEU A 105 -6.40 -11.79 9.86
CA LEU A 105 -7.42 -11.06 9.10
C LEU A 105 -6.85 -10.61 7.75
N LEU A 106 -5.66 -10.01 7.73
CA LEU A 106 -5.00 -9.56 6.49
C LEU A 106 -4.73 -10.76 5.56
N LEU A 107 -4.20 -11.87 6.08
CA LEU A 107 -4.03 -13.12 5.32
C LEU A 107 -5.36 -13.65 4.74
N ALA A 108 -6.46 -13.53 5.48
CA ALA A 108 -7.77 -13.95 4.99
C ALA A 108 -8.29 -13.03 3.88
N GLU A 109 -8.04 -11.71 3.97
CA GLU A 109 -8.32 -10.73 2.92
C GLU A 109 -7.48 -11.02 1.66
N HIS A 110 -6.17 -11.28 1.79
CA HIS A 110 -5.30 -11.68 0.68
C HIS A 110 -5.79 -12.93 -0.05
N ARG A 111 -6.11 -13.99 0.68
CA ARG A 111 -6.70 -15.20 0.08
C ARG A 111 -8.02 -14.91 -0.64
N LYS A 112 -8.81 -13.94 -0.16
CA LYS A 112 -10.05 -13.52 -0.83
C LYS A 112 -9.74 -12.77 -2.12
N LEU A 113 -8.78 -11.84 -2.10
CA LEU A 113 -8.30 -11.11 -3.27
C LEU A 113 -7.79 -12.08 -4.35
N GLU A 114 -6.98 -13.07 -3.99
CA GLU A 114 -6.47 -14.08 -4.95
C GLU A 114 -7.59 -14.86 -5.63
N ARG A 115 -8.61 -15.29 -4.87
CA ARG A 115 -9.79 -15.97 -5.45
C ARG A 115 -10.57 -15.06 -6.39
N LEU A 116 -10.71 -13.78 -6.05
CA LEU A 116 -11.40 -12.79 -6.88
C LEU A 116 -10.60 -12.47 -8.15
N LEU A 117 -9.27 -12.39 -8.05
CA LEU A 117 -8.37 -12.26 -9.21
C LEU A 117 -8.54 -13.43 -10.17
N GLU A 118 -8.57 -14.67 -9.67
CA GLU A 118 -8.81 -15.85 -10.52
C GLU A 118 -10.18 -15.83 -11.20
N GLN A 119 -11.21 -15.34 -10.50
CA GLN A 119 -12.55 -15.19 -11.08
C GLN A 119 -12.55 -14.14 -12.20
N CYS A 120 -11.94 -12.98 -11.94
CA CYS A 120 -11.85 -11.91 -12.92
C CYS A 120 -11.00 -12.31 -14.13
N ALA A 121 -9.88 -13.03 -13.92
CA ALA A 121 -9.05 -13.53 -15.02
C ALA A 121 -9.84 -14.43 -15.98
N ARG A 122 -10.65 -15.36 -15.44
CA ARG A 122 -11.55 -16.18 -16.27
C ARG A 122 -12.58 -15.34 -17.02
N ALA A 123 -13.16 -14.34 -16.35
CA ALA A 123 -14.13 -13.44 -16.98
C ALA A 123 -13.50 -12.58 -18.08
N VAL A 124 -12.27 -12.11 -17.88
CA VAL A 124 -11.48 -11.40 -18.90
C VAL A 124 -11.24 -12.28 -20.12
N ASP A 125 -10.82 -13.53 -19.91
CA ASP A 125 -10.60 -14.48 -21.01
C ASP A 125 -11.90 -14.79 -21.78
N GLU A 126 -13.01 -14.97 -21.05
CA GLU A 126 -14.33 -15.26 -21.61
C GLU A 126 -14.89 -14.08 -22.42
N HIS A 127 -14.95 -12.89 -21.80
CA HIS A 127 -15.65 -11.73 -22.35
C HIS A 127 -14.81 -10.90 -23.33
N LEU A 128 -13.48 -10.97 -23.25
CA LEU A 128 -12.60 -10.29 -24.20
C LEU A 128 -12.11 -11.20 -25.33
N SER A 129 -12.59 -12.45 -25.45
CA SER A 129 -12.28 -13.40 -26.54
C SER A 129 -12.31 -12.77 -27.94
N ASP A 130 -11.61 -13.35 -28.94
CA ASP A 130 -11.37 -12.73 -30.28
C ASP A 130 -12.63 -12.45 -31.13
N ARG A 131 -13.83 -12.64 -30.58
CA ARG A 131 -15.09 -12.17 -31.15
C ARG A 131 -15.30 -10.73 -30.68
N ALA A 132 -15.94 -9.89 -31.49
CA ALA A 132 -16.28 -8.53 -31.05
C ALA A 132 -17.04 -8.60 -29.71
N SER A 133 -16.41 -8.12 -28.62
CA SER A 133 -17.01 -8.09 -27.29
C SER A 133 -18.25 -7.21 -27.36
N ASP A 134 -19.42 -7.81 -27.18
CA ASP A 134 -20.66 -7.05 -27.14
C ASP A 134 -20.75 -6.25 -25.83
N PRO A 135 -21.50 -5.13 -25.81
CA PRO A 135 -21.60 -4.28 -24.62
C PRO A 135 -22.14 -4.99 -23.37
N VAL A 136 -22.98 -6.02 -23.53
CA VAL A 136 -23.54 -6.77 -22.39
C VAL A 136 -22.46 -7.62 -21.74
N SER A 137 -21.62 -8.27 -22.55
CA SER A 137 -20.45 -9.02 -22.05
C SER A 137 -19.46 -8.14 -21.31
N LEU A 138 -19.18 -6.93 -21.82
CA LEU A 138 -18.28 -5.98 -21.13
C LEU A 138 -18.87 -5.47 -19.82
N LEU A 139 -20.19 -5.24 -19.75
CA LEU A 139 -20.85 -4.87 -18.51
C LEU A 139 -20.80 -6.00 -17.47
N ALA A 140 -20.99 -7.26 -17.89
CA ALA A 140 -20.88 -8.42 -17.01
C ALA A 140 -19.48 -8.57 -16.41
N LEU A 141 -18.43 -8.27 -17.20
CA LEU A 141 -17.05 -8.22 -16.72
C LEU A 141 -16.85 -7.14 -15.66
N ILE A 142 -17.32 -5.91 -15.89
CA ILE A 142 -17.23 -4.80 -14.92
C ILE A 142 -17.97 -5.13 -13.60
N GLU A 143 -19.13 -5.77 -13.67
CA GLU A 143 -19.86 -6.21 -12.47
C GLU A 143 -19.10 -7.32 -11.72
N THR A 144 -18.41 -8.21 -12.43
CA THR A 144 -17.55 -9.24 -11.82
C THR A 144 -16.38 -8.60 -11.06
N GLU A 145 -15.75 -7.58 -11.65
CA GLU A 145 -14.65 -6.82 -11.08
C GLU A 145 -15.02 -6.01 -9.84
N ARG A 146 -16.30 -5.65 -9.69
CA ARG A 146 -16.78 -4.83 -8.56
C ARG A 146 -16.40 -5.42 -7.22
N SER A 147 -16.57 -6.74 -7.05
CA SER A 147 -16.26 -7.42 -5.79
C SER A 147 -14.76 -7.37 -5.47
N LEU A 148 -13.90 -7.47 -6.49
CA LEU A 148 -12.45 -7.32 -6.33
C LEU A 148 -12.10 -5.91 -5.85
N ARG A 149 -12.65 -4.88 -6.52
CA ARG A 149 -12.43 -3.47 -6.15
C ARG A 149 -12.86 -3.17 -4.71
N GLU A 150 -14.07 -3.59 -4.31
CA GLU A 150 -14.58 -3.33 -2.96
C GLU A 150 -13.71 -3.99 -1.87
N VAL A 151 -13.16 -5.18 -2.12
CA VAL A 151 -12.25 -5.83 -1.16
C VAL A 151 -10.90 -5.10 -1.13
N LEU A 152 -10.38 -4.72 -2.29
CA LEU A 152 -9.10 -4.00 -2.40
C LEU A 152 -9.15 -2.64 -1.68
N GLU A 153 -10.24 -1.88 -1.84
CA GLU A 153 -10.43 -0.58 -1.17
C GLU A 153 -10.48 -0.71 0.35
N HIS A 154 -11.24 -1.69 0.86
CA HIS A 154 -11.31 -1.93 2.31
C HIS A 154 -9.98 -2.42 2.90
N HIS A 155 -9.27 -3.24 2.14
CA HIS A 155 -7.96 -3.74 2.51
C HIS A 155 -6.94 -2.59 2.58
N ASP A 156 -6.82 -1.78 1.52
CA ASP A 156 -5.98 -0.57 1.50
C ASP A 156 -6.28 0.37 2.69
N GLN A 157 -7.57 0.65 2.92
CA GLN A 157 -7.98 1.49 4.04
C GLN A 157 -7.52 0.93 5.39
N ARG A 158 -7.67 -0.38 5.60
CA ARG A 158 -7.25 -1.05 6.84
C ARG A 158 -5.75 -0.93 7.03
N GLU A 159 -4.99 -1.15 5.98
CA GLU A 159 -3.55 -1.19 6.08
C GLU A 159 -2.94 0.18 6.36
N ARG A 160 -3.40 1.21 5.64
CA ARG A 160 -3.00 2.60 5.89
C ARG A 160 -3.41 3.10 7.27
N ALA A 161 -4.60 2.69 7.74
CA ALA A 161 -5.11 3.14 9.03
C ALA A 161 -4.44 2.46 10.23
N ALA A 162 -4.01 1.20 10.09
CA ALA A 162 -3.58 0.40 11.23
C ALA A 162 -2.29 -0.40 10.99
N PHE A 163 -2.18 -1.14 9.88
CA PHE A 163 -1.07 -2.05 9.62
C PHE A 163 0.28 -1.31 9.49
N PHE A 164 0.43 -0.46 8.47
CA PHE A 164 1.69 0.21 8.19
C PHE A 164 2.16 1.12 9.32
N PRO A 165 1.30 1.95 9.96
CA PRO A 165 1.74 2.79 11.07
C PRO A 165 2.25 1.98 12.26
N ALA A 166 1.56 0.88 12.62
CA ALA A 166 1.94 0.06 13.75
C ALA A 166 3.23 -0.73 13.46
N LEU A 167 3.35 -1.29 12.26
CA LEU A 167 4.56 -2.01 11.85
C LEU A 167 5.77 -1.09 11.77
N ALA A 168 5.63 0.08 11.14
CA ALA A 168 6.72 1.05 11.03
C ALA A 168 7.21 1.54 12.40
N ALA A 169 6.28 1.75 13.35
CA ALA A 169 6.62 2.13 14.71
C ALA A 169 7.41 1.04 15.45
N ALA A 170 7.09 -0.24 15.23
CA ALA A 170 7.77 -1.37 15.85
C ALA A 170 9.15 -1.65 15.25
N LEU A 171 9.32 -1.49 13.93
CA LEU A 171 10.58 -1.78 13.22
C LEU A 171 11.65 -0.70 13.40
N GLY A 172 11.23 0.57 13.45
CA GLY A 172 12.12 1.71 13.37
C GLY A 172 12.71 1.94 11.97
N PRO A 173 13.30 3.12 11.71
CA PRO A 173 13.64 3.59 10.37
C PRO A 173 14.64 2.74 9.58
N ALA A 174 15.65 2.17 10.24
CA ALA A 174 16.68 1.38 9.55
C ALA A 174 16.06 0.13 8.91
N ARG A 175 15.24 -0.59 9.68
CA ARG A 175 14.59 -1.81 9.21
C ARG A 175 13.47 -1.53 8.19
N CYS A 176 12.75 -0.41 8.33
CA CYS A 176 11.82 0.04 7.29
C CYS A 176 12.53 0.29 5.95
N ALA A 177 13.72 0.92 5.97
CA ALA A 177 14.48 1.16 4.74
C ALA A 177 14.90 -0.15 4.05
N GLU A 178 15.37 -1.15 4.82
CA GLU A 178 15.73 -2.47 4.28
C GLU A 178 14.54 -3.16 3.61
N LEU A 179 13.34 -3.05 4.19
CA LEU A 179 12.12 -3.62 3.60
C LEU A 179 11.67 -2.87 2.35
N VAL A 180 11.82 -1.54 2.32
CA VAL A 180 11.54 -0.74 1.13
C VAL A 180 12.46 -1.15 -0.02
N ASP A 181 13.75 -1.29 0.23
CA ASP A 181 14.72 -1.73 -0.78
C ASP A 181 14.36 -3.14 -1.29
N ALA A 182 14.06 -4.08 -0.38
CA ALA A 182 13.64 -5.44 -0.74
C ALA A 182 12.34 -5.46 -1.57
N SER A 183 11.40 -4.55 -1.31
CA SER A 183 10.16 -4.47 -2.10
C SER A 183 10.40 -4.01 -3.54
N GLN A 184 11.42 -3.19 -3.78
CA GLN A 184 11.76 -2.73 -5.14
C GLN A 184 12.39 -3.86 -5.96
N ASP A 185 13.22 -4.70 -5.33
CA ASP A 185 13.81 -5.88 -5.99
C ASP A 185 12.76 -6.93 -6.36
N ALA A 186 11.70 -7.06 -5.54
CA ALA A 186 10.57 -7.95 -5.81
C ALA A 186 9.67 -7.44 -6.96
N HIS A 187 9.77 -6.16 -7.32
CA HIS A 187 8.95 -5.49 -8.32
C HIS A 187 9.84 -4.66 -9.26
N PRO A 188 10.61 -5.28 -10.17
CA PRO A 188 11.38 -4.52 -11.14
C PRO A 188 10.43 -3.57 -11.88
N ALA A 189 10.79 -2.29 -11.93
CA ALA A 189 10.05 -1.32 -12.73
C ALA A 189 9.98 -1.86 -14.17
N ALA A 190 8.75 -2.13 -14.63
CA ALA A 190 8.48 -2.52 -16.02
C ALA A 190 8.85 -1.37 -16.96
#